data_AF-A0A971S1V3-F1
#
_entry.id   AF-A0A971S1V3-F1
#
_cell.length_a   1.000
_cell.length_b   1.000
_cell.length_c   1.000
_cell.angle_alpha   90.00
_cell.angle_beta   90.00
_cell.angle_gamma   90.00
#
_symmetry.space_group_name_H-M   'P 1'
#
loop_
_entity.id
_entity.type
_entity.pdbx_description
1 polymer ?
#
loop_
_entity_poly.entity_id
_entity_poly.type
_entity_poly.pdbx_seq_one_letter_code
_entity_poly.pdbx_strand_id
1 'polypeptide(L)'
;MNTGFHKTIGLKVDVDTYDGTRKGVPVLLSLLKKHGIRASFFVPMGKDHTGWTAKRVFTRKGFLKKAGRVGVLETYGLKTLMYG
;
A
#
# COMPACT_ATOMS: atom_id res chain seq x y z
N MET A 1 -19.75 37.09 10.57
CA MET A 1 -18.82 36.32 9.71
C MET A 1 -18.99 34.86 10.08
N ASN A 2 -19.44 34.02 9.15
CA ASN A 2 -19.83 32.64 9.43
C ASN A 2 -18.56 31.76 9.50
N THR A 3 -18.00 31.56 10.69
CA THR A 3 -16.87 30.64 10.91
C THR A 3 -17.39 29.22 11.02
N GLY A 4 -17.89 28.69 9.91
CA GLY A 4 -18.23 27.27 9.79
C GLY A 4 -16.96 26.44 9.88
N PHE A 5 -16.96 25.42 10.74
CA PHE A 5 -15.90 24.41 10.79
C PHE A 5 -15.79 23.74 9.41
N HIS A 6 -14.80 24.14 8.61
CA HIS A 6 -14.44 23.42 7.40
C HIS A 6 -13.82 22.08 7.80
N LYS A 7 -14.63 21.02 7.80
CA LYS A 7 -14.12 19.65 8.00
C LYS A 7 -13.17 19.32 6.86
N THR A 8 -11.88 19.29 7.18
CA THR A 8 -10.83 18.92 6.23
C THR A 8 -10.65 17.41 6.29
N ILE A 9 -10.75 16.74 5.14
CA ILE A 9 -10.46 15.31 5.00
C ILE A 9 -9.03 15.17 4.45
N GLY A 10 -8.18 14.43 5.16
CA GLY A 10 -6.85 14.07 4.68
C GLY A 10 -6.88 12.75 3.91
N LEU A 11 -6.23 12.72 2.74
CA LEU A 11 -6.06 11.50 1.95
C LEU A 11 -4.62 10.98 2.08
N LYS A 12 -4.47 9.79 2.67
CA LYS A 12 -3.20 9.07 2.79
C LYS A 12 -3.22 7.87 1.85
N VAL A 13 -2.15 7.68 1.08
CA VAL A 13 -1.99 6.55 0.17
C VAL A 13 -0.73 5.79 0.55
N ASP A 14 -0.88 4.57 1.04
CA ASP A 14 0.23 3.63 1.29
C ASP A 14 0.50 2.83 0.00
N VAL A 15 1.76 2.77 -0.43
CA VAL A 15 2.16 2.13 -1.68
C VAL A 15 2.96 0.86 -1.38
N ASP A 16 2.30 -0.29 -1.31
CA ASP A 16 2.92 -1.51 -0.76
C ASP A 16 3.70 -2.38 -1.76
N THR A 17 3.66 -2.07 -3.07
CA THR A 17 4.25 -2.92 -4.10
C THR A 17 4.99 -2.14 -5.17
N TYR A 18 5.97 -2.80 -5.82
CA TYR A 18 6.68 -2.24 -6.97
C TYR A 18 5.73 -1.86 -8.11
N ASP A 19 4.76 -2.72 -8.42
CA ASP A 19 3.75 -2.43 -9.44
C ASP A 19 2.80 -1.30 -9.03
N GLY A 20 2.47 -1.20 -7.73
CA GLY A 20 1.75 -0.06 -7.16
C GLY A 20 2.49 1.26 -7.41
N THR A 21 3.80 1.29 -7.16
CA THR A 21 4.66 2.45 -7.44
C THR A 21 4.74 2.74 -8.94
N ARG A 22 5.01 1.73 -9.77
CA ARG A 22 5.30 1.90 -11.21
C ARG A 22 4.06 2.21 -12.04
N LYS A 23 2.91 1.60 -11.74
CA LYS A 23 1.68 1.68 -12.54
C LYS A 23 0.56 2.41 -11.81
N GLY A 24 0.39 2.16 -10.51
CA GLY A 24 -0.72 2.73 -9.73
C GLY A 24 -0.55 4.21 -9.41
N VAL A 25 0.60 4.59 -8.86
CA VAL A 25 0.88 5.98 -8.44
C VAL A 25 0.72 7.00 -9.57
N PRO A 26 1.24 6.78 -10.80
CA PRO A 26 1.05 7.74 -11.90
C PRO A 26 -0.43 7.99 -12.26
N VAL A 27 -1.26 6.95 -12.22
CA VAL A 27 -2.70 7.03 -12.50
C VAL A 27 -3.41 7.82 -11.40
N LEU A 28 -3.13 7.52 -10.13
CA LEU A 28 -3.71 8.24 -8.99
C LEU A 28 -3.29 9.71 -8.97
N LEU A 29 -2.02 10.02 -9.23
CA LEU A 29 -1.55 11.40 -9.31
C LEU A 29 -2.30 12.19 -10.39
N SER A 30 -2.50 11.59 -11.57
CA SER A 30 -3.22 12.23 -12.68
C SER A 30 -4.68 12.50 -12.31
N LEU A 31 -5.34 11.54 -11.66
CA LEU A 31 -6.73 11.68 -11.22
C LEU A 31 -6.88 12.74 -10.13
N LEU A 32 -6.04 12.70 -9.09
CA LEU A 32 -6.07 13.66 -8.00
C LEU A 32 -5.79 15.09 -8.48
N LYS A 33 -4.83 15.25 -9.39
CA LYS A 33 -4.54 16.54 -10.04
C LYS A 33 -5.73 17.07 -10.82
N LYS A 34 -6.42 16.22 -11.58
CA LYS A 34 -7.65 16.59 -12.33
C LYS A 34 -8.75 17.14 -11.40
N HIS A 35 -8.85 16.63 -10.18
CA HIS A 35 -9.86 17.05 -9.20
C HIS A 35 -9.35 18.08 -8.17
N GLY A 36 -8.10 18.54 -8.27
CA GLY A 36 -7.52 19.48 -7.30
C GLY A 36 -7.39 18.90 -5.88
N ILE A 37 -7.36 17.56 -5.74
CA ILE A 37 -7.30 16.88 -4.44
C ILE A 37 -5.83 16.69 -4.05
N ARG A 38 -5.50 17.02 -2.81
CA ARG A 38 -4.18 16.76 -2.23
C ARG A 38 -4.18 15.43 -1.49
N ALA A 39 -3.12 14.65 -1.68
CA ALA A 39 -2.87 13.40 -0.96
C ALA A 39 -1.39 13.27 -0.61
N SER A 40 -1.11 12.54 0.48
CA SER A 40 0.25 12.18 0.88
C SER A 40 0.51 10.72 0.52
N PHE A 41 1.53 10.46 -0.29
CA PHE A 41 1.95 9.13 -0.70
C PHE A 41 3.10 8.65 0.19
N PHE A 42 2.95 7.45 0.75
CA PHE A 42 3.94 6.79 1.58
C PHE A 42 4.50 5.61 0.79
N VAL A 43 5.71 5.80 0.27
CA VAL A 43 6.40 4.79 -0.55
C VAL A 43 7.50 4.17 0.32
N PRO A 44 7.49 2.84 0.54
CA PRO A 44 8.55 2.16 1.24
C PRO A 44 9.84 2.27 0.41
N MET A 45 10.85 2.93 0.97
CA MET A 45 12.17 3.06 0.39
C MET A 45 13.15 2.38 1.35
N GLY A 46 13.65 1.21 0.99
CA GLY A 46 14.58 0.43 1.80
C GLY A 46 15.33 -0.59 0.96
N LYS A 47 16.51 -1.00 1.43
CA LYS A 47 17.25 -2.13 0.86
C LYS A 47 16.36 -3.37 0.96
N ASP A 48 16.16 -4.12 -0.11
CA ASP A 48 15.29 -5.30 -0.08
C ASP A 48 15.76 -6.28 1.01
N HIS A 49 15.00 -6.36 2.10
CA HIS A 49 15.19 -7.33 3.19
C HIS A 49 14.31 -8.57 2.95
N THR A 50 14.01 -8.89 1.68
CA THR A 50 13.23 -10.04 1.19
C THR A 50 13.52 -11.32 1.97
N GLY A 51 14.81 -11.65 2.10
CA GLY A 51 15.27 -12.88 2.74
C GLY A 51 14.95 -12.95 4.23
N TRP A 52 14.86 -11.80 4.91
CA TRP A 52 14.45 -11.70 6.31
C TRP A 52 12.92 -11.81 6.48
N THR A 53 12.16 -11.30 5.52
CA THR A 53 10.69 -11.38 5.52
C THR A 53 10.19 -12.79 5.17
N ALA A 54 10.84 -13.49 4.24
CA ALA A 54 10.58 -14.92 3.99
C ALA A 54 10.80 -15.76 5.26
N LYS A 55 11.85 -15.46 6.03
CA LYS A 55 12.10 -16.10 7.34
C LYS A 55 10.94 -15.89 8.31
N ARG A 56 10.22 -14.76 8.26
CA ARG A 56 9.03 -14.49 9.11
C ARG A 56 7.82 -15.33 8.73
N VAL A 57 7.66 -15.74 7.47
CA VAL A 57 6.60 -16.68 7.05
C VAL A 57 6.77 -18.03 7.76
N PHE A 58 8.02 -18.48 7.92
CA PHE A 58 8.34 -19.74 8.60
C PHE A 58 8.48 -19.62 10.12
N THR A 59 8.84 -18.44 10.66
CA THR A 59 9.13 -18.26 12.10
C THR A 59 7.99 -17.62 12.91
N ARG A 60 7.06 -16.85 12.31
CA ARG A 60 5.93 -16.26 13.04
C ARG A 60 4.66 -17.09 12.93
N LYS A 61 4.31 -17.77 14.02
CA LYS A 61 2.96 -18.36 14.20
C LYS A 61 1.91 -17.26 14.04
N GLY A 62 1.04 -17.39 13.03
CA GLY A 62 -0.09 -16.48 12.77
C GLY A 62 -0.02 -15.71 11.45
N PHE A 63 1.13 -15.65 10.76
CA PHE A 63 1.23 -15.00 9.44
C PHE A 63 0.36 -15.71 8.40
N LEU A 64 0.43 -17.05 8.36
CA LEU A 64 -0.41 -17.88 7.48
C LEU A 64 -1.91 -17.73 7.81
N LYS A 65 -2.26 -17.63 9.09
CA LYS A 65 -3.65 -17.41 9.53
C LYS A 65 -4.18 -16.04 9.08
N LYS A 66 -3.32 -15.02 9.07
CA LYS A 66 -3.64 -13.70 8.53
C LYS A 66 -3.76 -13.77 7.00
N ALA A 67 -2.79 -14.36 6.30
CA ALA A 67 -2.81 -14.48 4.84
C ALA A 67 -4.06 -15.21 4.31
N GLY A 68 -4.49 -16.28 4.99
CA GLY A 68 -5.73 -16.98 4.65
C GLY A 68 -6.99 -16.18 4.96
N ARG A 69 -7.01 -15.39 6.04
CA ARG A 69 -8.17 -14.57 6.42
C ARG A 69 -8.37 -13.34 5.53
N VAL A 70 -7.30 -12.79 4.94
CA VAL A 70 -7.37 -11.59 4.07
C VAL A 70 -7.37 -11.96 2.58
N GLY A 71 -7.50 -13.25 2.20
CA GLY A 71 -7.56 -13.66 0.79
C GLY A 71 -6.34 -13.21 -0.02
N VAL A 72 -5.16 -13.19 0.59
CA VAL A 72 -3.95 -12.56 0.01
C VAL A 72 -3.53 -13.27 -1.29
N LEU A 73 -3.81 -14.57 -1.41
CA LEU A 73 -3.52 -15.36 -2.61
C LEU A 73 -4.41 -14.95 -3.80
N GLU A 74 -5.71 -14.74 -3.58
CA GLU A 74 -6.65 -14.31 -4.63
C GLU A 74 -6.49 -12.83 -4.98
N THR A 75 -6.16 -11.99 -4.00
CA THR A 75 -6.13 -10.53 -4.19
C THR A 75 -4.81 -10.03 -4.79
N TYR A 76 -3.67 -10.66 -4.45
CA TYR A 76 -2.34 -10.16 -4.82
C TYR A 76 -1.59 -11.07 -5.80
N GLY A 77 -2.05 -12.31 -6.00
CA GLY A 77 -1.38 -13.30 -6.84
C GLY A 77 -0.05 -13.79 -6.24
N LEU A 78 0.34 -15.03 -6.56
CA LEU A 78 1.56 -15.66 -6.04
C LEU A 78 2.83 -14.84 -6.33
N LYS A 79 2.85 -14.14 -7.48
CA LYS A 79 3.99 -13.31 -7.90
C LYS A 79 4.29 -12.16 -6.93
N THR A 80 3.28 -11.49 -6.38
CA THR A 80 3.48 -10.37 -5.45
C THR A 80 4.01 -10.84 -4.09
N LEU A 81 3.70 -12.07 -3.69
CA LEU A 81 4.32 -12.72 -2.53
C LEU A 81 5.79 -13.10 -2.78
N MET A 82 6.17 -13.32 -4.05
CA MET A 82 7.54 -13.62 -4.46
C MET A 82 8.38 -12.37 -4.72
N TYR A 83 7.74 -11.22 -4.96
CA TYR A 83 8.37 -9.92 -4.88
C TYR A 83 8.44 -9.49 -3.42
N GLY A 84 9.50 -9.89 -2.74
CA GLY A 84 9.94 -9.19 -1.55
C GLY A 84 11.29 -8.58 -1.79
#